data_AF-A0A1G9NWL8-F1
#
_entry.id   AF-A0A1G9NWL8-F1
#
_cell.length_a   1.000
_cell.length_b   1.000
_cell.length_c   1.000
_cell.angle_alpha   90.00
_cell.angle_beta   90.00
_cell.angle_gamma   90.00
#
_symmetry.space_group_name_H-M   'P 1'
#
loop_
_entity.id
_entity.type
_entity.pdbx_description
1 polymer ?
#
loop_
_entity_poly.entity_id
_entity_poly.type
_entity_poly.pdbx_seq_one_letter_code
_entity_poly.pdbx_strand_id
1 'polypeptide(L)'
;MSATPMQVLTRPFAIEPVTSIMLPDGIFDNAIYGLRITCHYTNTGREDLTNVRLYLESVSDPGIVPQPRVWAFPVIRAGATVRVGWDADFQNARPGKPFVSFVARADGFEAQRSIRQIFVSQTRFDPTTNTYNCSIEEGTIRISGMKAIGPKPDGWWQCNPDKPRCPPRPLGPFVPTGLTMVWEPNPAYAGVHGDLPFSDPWWKVLAIIVAVVAAIVAIVAAALGAGKANFSVGGTFEETDPSVSCCTPKGAASGKPEFTVAGVSSAIASGAIAVACSDDEDPFFRGQAATPPAAGDLTVAENVVADWTLPEAPTAGKPYMADVKWTYTRQTTAGSASHSVSETQTNIHVAGALQVETPPTIPAFEPLWVRMMVSKPEGNMFRGPELYAFALFQSPDGIITFVVDLTDDGLGFDDKPDDGVYAGSLDLKRAYREMLQYDAEPYGTWRIFVFAQDVNLVAPGTAPEIAAKTIGGFFVASAVEINFDPSLPCPLKAQATITVT
;
A
#
# COMPACT_ATOMS: atom_id res chain seq x y z
N MET A 1 21.45 33.83 4.40
CA MET A 1 22.04 32.53 4.04
C MET A 1 21.22 31.94 2.89
N SER A 2 21.76 31.02 2.09
CA SER A 2 20.95 30.30 1.09
C SER A 2 20.00 29.32 1.76
N ALA A 3 18.89 28.97 1.12
CA ALA A 3 18.00 27.95 1.63
C ALA A 3 18.67 26.57 1.66
N THR A 4 18.26 25.72 2.61
CA THR A 4 18.74 24.33 2.71
C THR A 4 18.44 23.62 1.39
N PRO A 5 19.44 23.07 0.68
CA PRO A 5 19.23 22.42 -0.62
C PRO A 5 18.67 21.01 -0.44
N MET A 6 17.50 20.90 0.20
CA MET A 6 16.83 19.64 0.51
C MET A 6 15.32 19.79 0.33
N GLN A 7 14.73 18.91 -0.47
CA GLN A 7 13.35 19.05 -0.93
C GLN A 7 12.64 17.71 -0.99
N VAL A 8 11.31 17.73 -0.80
CA VAL A 8 10.46 16.58 -1.10
C VAL A 8 10.13 16.63 -2.59
N LEU A 9 10.71 15.76 -3.41
CA LEU A 9 10.53 15.85 -4.88
C LEU A 9 9.33 15.06 -5.40
N THR A 10 8.92 14.03 -4.66
CA THR A 10 7.85 13.10 -5.04
C THR A 10 6.58 13.37 -4.24
N ARG A 11 5.47 12.75 -4.64
CA ARG A 11 4.23 12.75 -3.86
C ARG A 11 4.45 12.07 -2.49
N PRO A 12 3.93 12.63 -1.38
CA PRO A 12 3.83 11.92 -0.11
C PRO A 12 2.78 10.81 -0.19
N PHE A 13 3.02 9.70 0.49
CA PHE A 13 2.15 8.54 0.45
C PHE A 13 1.74 8.07 1.85
N ALA A 14 0.60 7.40 1.91
CA ALA A 14 0.05 6.83 3.15
C ALA A 14 0.66 5.44 3.44
N ILE A 15 1.07 5.21 4.68
CA ILE A 15 1.37 3.88 5.21
C ILE A 15 0.38 3.58 6.32
N GLU A 16 -0.21 2.38 6.33
CA GLU A 16 -0.99 1.91 7.47
C GLU A 16 -0.04 1.33 8.55
N PRO A 17 0.04 1.93 9.76
CA PRO A 17 1.10 1.60 10.72
C PRO A 17 1.05 0.19 11.32
N VAL A 18 -0.12 -0.46 11.39
CA VAL A 18 -0.26 -1.80 11.97
C VAL A 18 0.28 -2.87 11.02
N THR A 19 -0.04 -2.75 9.74
CA THR A 19 0.36 -3.71 8.70
C THR A 19 1.66 -3.31 8.01
N SER A 20 2.10 -2.05 8.12
CA SER A 20 3.24 -1.49 7.38
C SER A 20 3.08 -1.58 5.86
N ILE A 21 1.84 -1.45 5.39
CA ILE A 21 1.50 -1.46 3.96
C ILE A 21 1.33 -0.03 3.47
N MET A 22 2.00 0.32 2.38
CA MET A 22 1.72 1.55 1.65
C MET A 22 0.39 1.41 0.92
N LEU A 23 -0.50 2.40 1.06
CA LEU A 23 -1.76 2.40 0.32
C LEU A 23 -1.53 2.69 -1.16
N PRO A 24 -2.33 2.09 -2.06
CA PRO A 24 -2.23 2.31 -3.50
C PRO A 24 -2.21 3.78 -3.87
N ASP A 25 -1.27 4.14 -4.75
CA ASP A 25 -0.98 5.48 -5.23
C ASP A 25 -0.70 6.55 -4.15
N GLY A 26 -0.48 6.10 -2.91
CA GLY A 26 -0.27 6.98 -1.77
C GLY A 26 -1.51 7.77 -1.33
N ILE A 27 -2.71 7.36 -1.75
CA ILE A 27 -3.97 7.99 -1.32
C ILE A 27 -4.23 7.69 0.16
N PHE A 28 -4.72 8.69 0.88
CA PHE A 28 -5.09 8.63 2.28
C PHE A 28 -6.60 8.39 2.40
N ASP A 29 -7.04 7.24 2.90
CA ASP A 29 -8.48 7.00 3.13
C ASP A 29 -8.83 7.13 4.62
N ASN A 30 -9.77 8.04 4.94
CA ASN A 30 -10.16 8.30 6.32
C ASN A 30 -11.03 7.19 6.96
N ALA A 31 -11.30 6.08 6.27
CA ALA A 31 -11.80 4.87 6.92
C ALA A 31 -10.74 4.25 7.85
N ILE A 32 -9.46 4.52 7.59
CA ILE A 32 -8.34 4.20 8.46
C ILE A 32 -7.95 5.49 9.19
N TYR A 33 -8.31 5.59 10.47
CA TYR A 33 -8.08 6.83 11.23
C TYR A 33 -6.60 7.09 11.48
N GLY A 34 -5.83 6.06 11.82
CA GLY A 34 -4.39 6.18 12.02
C GLY A 34 -3.63 5.87 10.75
N LEU A 35 -3.17 6.88 10.02
CA LEU A 35 -2.29 6.73 8.86
C LEU A 35 -0.99 7.48 9.08
N ARG A 36 0.10 6.98 8.49
CA ARG A 36 1.38 7.66 8.47
C ARG A 36 1.55 8.43 7.17
N ILE A 37 1.73 9.74 7.25
CA ILE A 37 2.15 10.59 6.15
C ILE A 37 3.64 10.36 5.93
N THR A 38 4.03 9.76 4.81
CA THR A 38 5.43 9.42 4.50
C THR A 38 5.90 10.17 3.26
N CYS A 39 7.15 10.62 3.25
CA CYS A 39 7.75 11.25 2.08
C CYS A 39 9.25 10.98 1.99
N HIS A 40 9.78 11.20 0.79
CA HIS A 40 11.20 11.17 0.48
C HIS A 40 11.75 12.60 0.43
N TYR A 41 12.76 12.91 1.23
CA TYR A 41 13.53 14.14 1.06
C TYR A 41 14.85 13.85 0.37
N THR A 42 15.13 14.60 -0.69
CA THR A 42 16.37 14.51 -1.45
C THR A 42 17.27 15.70 -1.16
N ASN A 43 18.54 15.45 -0.85
CA ASN A 43 19.57 16.49 -0.87
C ASN A 43 19.87 16.87 -2.32
N THR A 44 19.33 18.00 -2.77
CA THR A 44 19.49 18.53 -4.14
C THR A 44 20.81 19.30 -4.31
N GLY A 45 21.60 19.42 -3.25
CA GLY A 45 22.90 20.08 -3.25
C GLY A 45 24.02 19.23 -3.86
N ARG A 46 25.20 19.85 -4.00
CA ARG A 46 26.44 19.17 -4.43
C ARG A 46 27.35 18.77 -3.27
N GLU A 47 26.95 19.12 -2.04
CA GLU A 47 27.72 18.92 -0.83
C GLU A 47 26.88 18.18 0.22
N ASP A 48 27.56 17.54 1.15
CA ASP A 48 26.93 16.89 2.29
C ASP A 48 26.31 17.92 3.23
N LEU A 49 25.08 17.67 3.65
CA LEU A 49 24.39 18.49 4.64
C LEU A 49 24.64 17.93 6.04
N THR A 50 24.93 18.81 7.00
CA THR A 50 25.20 18.42 8.39
C THR A 50 24.10 18.92 9.34
N ASN A 51 23.87 18.17 10.42
CA ASN A 51 22.86 18.46 11.47
C ASN A 51 21.47 18.76 10.87
N VAL A 52 21.05 17.89 9.96
CA VAL A 52 19.81 18.06 9.22
C VAL A 52 18.62 17.76 10.15
N ARG A 53 17.61 18.63 10.12
CA ARG A 53 16.34 18.45 10.83
C ARG A 53 15.17 18.54 9.85
N LEU A 54 14.36 17.49 9.82
CA LEU A 54 13.18 17.38 8.97
C LEU A 54 11.93 17.29 9.84
N TYR A 55 10.92 18.09 9.54
CA TYR A 55 9.65 18.06 10.26
C TYR A 55 8.48 18.48 9.37
N LEU A 56 7.29 18.03 9.76
CA LEU A 56 6.03 18.50 9.19
C LEU A 56 5.59 19.74 9.99
N GLU A 57 5.40 20.87 9.30
CA GLU A 57 5.01 22.15 9.90
C GLU A 57 3.49 22.29 10.01
N SER A 58 2.75 21.93 8.97
CA SER A 58 1.29 22.03 8.95
C SER A 58 0.65 21.18 7.85
N VAL A 59 -0.64 20.90 8.01
CA VAL A 59 -1.54 20.36 6.99
C VAL A 59 -2.70 21.34 6.81
N SER A 60 -3.13 21.58 5.58
CA SER A 60 -4.17 22.58 5.28
C SER A 60 -5.57 22.14 5.70
N ASP A 61 -5.82 20.83 5.82
CA ASP A 61 -7.08 20.30 6.37
C ASP A 61 -6.95 20.17 7.90
N PRO A 62 -7.72 20.94 8.69
CA PRO A 62 -7.69 20.84 10.16
C PRO A 62 -8.24 19.50 10.69
N GLY A 63 -8.90 18.71 9.85
CA GLY A 63 -9.33 17.35 10.18
C GLY A 63 -8.19 16.32 10.21
N ILE A 64 -7.01 16.67 9.71
CA ILE A 64 -5.80 15.84 9.75
C ILE A 64 -4.90 16.32 10.88
N VAL A 65 -4.67 15.47 11.87
CA VAL A 65 -3.90 15.81 13.07
C VAL A 65 -2.61 15.00 13.12
N PRO A 66 -1.49 15.51 12.58
CA PRO A 66 -0.20 14.83 12.64
C PRO A 66 0.41 14.90 14.04
N GLN A 67 1.03 13.81 14.46
CA GLN A 67 1.85 13.78 15.67
C GLN A 67 3.17 14.53 15.41
N PRO A 68 3.49 15.56 16.21
CA PRO A 68 4.73 16.31 16.03
C PRO A 68 5.95 15.40 16.20
N ARG A 69 6.80 15.36 15.17
CA ARG A 69 8.07 14.64 15.19
C ARG A 69 9.12 15.39 14.39
N VAL A 70 10.33 15.46 14.94
CA VAL A 70 11.50 15.97 14.22
C VAL A 70 12.44 14.79 13.97
N TRP A 71 12.79 14.58 12.71
CA TRP A 71 13.81 13.63 12.29
C TRP A 71 15.14 14.34 12.19
N ALA A 72 16.15 13.83 12.89
CA ALA A 72 17.48 14.42 12.92
C ALA A 72 18.50 13.49 12.30
N PHE A 73 19.31 14.01 11.38
CA PHE A 73 20.37 13.29 10.70
C PHE A 73 21.69 14.03 10.91
N PRO A 74 22.75 13.36 11.41
CA PRO A 74 24.05 14.00 11.57
C PRO A 74 24.62 14.51 10.25
N VAL A 75 24.47 13.69 9.19
CA VAL A 75 24.90 14.00 7.83
C VAL A 75 23.89 13.40 6.84
N ILE A 76 23.61 14.10 5.75
CA ILE A 76 22.92 13.56 4.57
C ILE A 76 23.78 13.90 3.35
N ARG A 77 24.25 12.86 2.65
CA ARG A 77 25.20 13.04 1.54
C ARG A 77 24.57 13.77 0.36
N ALA A 78 25.41 14.39 -0.47
CA ALA A 78 24.96 14.99 -1.73
C ALA A 78 24.20 13.96 -2.58
N GLY A 79 23.02 14.32 -3.09
CA GLY A 79 22.17 13.42 -3.89
C GLY A 79 21.40 12.35 -3.11
N ALA A 80 21.68 12.16 -1.82
CA ALA A 80 20.98 11.15 -1.01
C ALA A 80 19.50 11.48 -0.79
N THR A 81 18.69 10.43 -0.73
CA THR A 81 17.25 10.54 -0.46
C THR A 81 16.89 9.75 0.79
N VAL A 82 16.38 10.44 1.82
CA VAL A 82 15.95 9.81 3.08
C VAL A 82 14.43 9.70 3.15
N ARG A 83 13.92 8.57 3.65
CA ARG A 83 12.49 8.35 3.91
C ARG A 83 12.15 8.74 5.35
N VAL A 84 11.12 9.55 5.53
CA VAL A 84 10.61 9.96 6.86
C VAL A 84 9.09 9.94 6.88
N GLY A 85 8.51 9.79 8.07
CA GLY A 85 7.05 9.81 8.21
C GLY A 85 6.54 10.34 9.55
N TRP A 86 5.25 10.69 9.57
CA TRP A 86 4.52 11.20 10.73
C TRP A 86 3.19 10.47 10.85
N ASP A 87 2.97 9.80 11.98
CA ASP A 87 1.66 9.23 12.29
C ASP A 87 0.66 10.39 12.47
N ALA A 88 -0.52 10.26 11.89
CA ALA A 88 -1.55 11.28 11.92
C ALA A 88 -2.94 10.66 12.07
N ASP A 89 -3.83 11.41 12.71
CA ASP A 89 -5.25 11.08 12.81
C ASP A 89 -6.01 11.71 11.65
N PHE A 90 -6.70 10.88 10.87
CA PHE A 90 -7.53 11.23 9.72
C PHE A 90 -9.03 11.10 10.01
N GLN A 91 -9.45 10.78 11.24
CA GLN A 91 -10.86 10.51 11.57
C GLN A 91 -11.82 11.62 11.10
N ASN A 92 -11.37 12.87 11.15
CA ASN A 92 -12.16 14.05 10.78
C ASN A 92 -11.70 14.70 9.45
N ALA A 93 -10.78 14.04 8.72
CA ALA A 93 -10.28 14.53 7.45
C ALA A 93 -11.40 14.55 6.40
N ARG A 94 -11.43 15.60 5.60
CA ARG A 94 -12.41 15.77 4.53
C ARG A 94 -11.88 15.22 3.21
N PRO A 95 -12.73 14.61 2.37
CA PRO A 95 -12.33 14.28 1.02
C PRO A 95 -11.82 15.50 0.26
N GLY A 96 -10.73 15.35 -0.48
CA GLY A 96 -10.17 16.40 -1.31
C GLY A 96 -8.64 16.36 -1.42
N LYS A 97 -8.06 17.52 -1.72
CA LYS A 97 -6.66 17.69 -2.11
C LYS A 97 -5.87 18.58 -1.13
N PRO A 98 -5.75 18.24 0.17
CA PRO A 98 -5.06 19.12 1.11
C PRO A 98 -3.56 19.22 0.83
N PHE A 99 -2.97 20.33 1.27
CA PHE A 99 -1.54 20.59 1.20
C PHE A 99 -0.87 20.27 2.54
N VAL A 100 0.36 19.74 2.46
CA VAL A 100 1.24 19.48 3.60
C VAL A 100 2.52 20.30 3.43
N SER A 101 2.91 21.03 4.49
CA SER A 101 4.16 21.81 4.55
C SER A 101 5.25 20.98 5.24
N PHE A 102 6.24 20.58 4.47
CA PHE A 102 7.43 19.86 4.92
C PHE A 102 8.60 20.84 5.04
N VAL A 103 9.37 20.79 6.13
CA VAL A 103 10.48 21.72 6.38
C VAL A 103 11.79 20.98 6.62
N ALA A 104 12.82 21.39 5.87
CA ALA A 104 14.21 20.97 6.08
C ALA A 104 15.05 22.13 6.62
N ARG A 105 15.95 21.82 7.55
CA ARG A 105 16.99 22.73 8.07
C ARG A 105 18.32 21.99 8.13
N ALA A 106 19.42 22.66 7.80
CA ALA A 106 20.78 22.16 7.96
C ALA A 106 21.71 23.29 8.41
N ASP A 107 22.88 22.94 8.95
CA ASP A 107 23.85 23.93 9.42
C ASP A 107 24.38 24.79 8.25
N GLY A 108 24.46 26.11 8.46
CA GLY A 108 24.91 27.07 7.44
C GLY A 108 23.84 27.51 6.43
N PHE A 109 22.61 27.00 6.52
CA PHE A 109 21.51 27.30 5.61
C PHE A 109 20.26 27.83 6.33
N GLU A 110 19.44 28.59 5.60
CA GLU A 110 18.07 28.90 6.04
C GLU A 110 17.16 27.69 5.87
N ALA A 111 16.03 27.67 6.59
CA ALA A 111 15.02 26.63 6.43
C ALA A 111 14.41 26.64 5.02
N GLN A 112 14.23 25.46 4.43
CA GLN A 112 13.56 25.27 3.15
C GLN A 112 12.22 24.57 3.36
N ARG A 113 11.16 25.09 2.72
CA ARG A 113 9.83 24.47 2.72
C ARG A 113 9.57 23.73 1.41
N SER A 114 8.97 22.55 1.50
CA SER A 114 8.38 21.82 0.39
C SER A 114 6.89 21.66 0.66
N ILE A 115 6.04 22.36 -0.10
CA ILE A 115 4.59 22.21 0.01
C ILE A 115 4.15 21.16 -1.01
N ARG A 116 3.47 20.10 -0.55
CA ARG A 116 2.99 19.02 -1.42
C ARG A 116 1.52 18.76 -1.19
N GLN A 117 0.82 18.46 -2.27
CA GLN A 117 -0.56 18.01 -2.22
C GLN A 117 -0.59 16.53 -1.87
N ILE A 118 -1.53 16.14 -1.01
CA ILE A 118 -1.93 14.75 -0.79
C ILE A 118 -3.40 14.59 -1.18
N PHE A 119 -3.83 13.35 -1.36
CA PHE A 119 -5.18 13.02 -1.75
C PHE A 119 -5.88 12.27 -0.63
N VAL A 120 -7.05 12.77 -0.24
CA VAL A 120 -7.85 12.21 0.84
C VAL A 120 -9.17 11.73 0.30
N SER A 121 -9.45 10.44 0.44
CA SER A 121 -10.76 9.84 0.16
C SER A 121 -11.51 9.51 1.45
N GLN A 122 -12.82 9.32 1.32
CA GLN A 122 -13.66 8.84 2.41
C GLN A 122 -14.40 7.58 2.01
N THR A 123 -13.98 6.44 2.53
CA THR A 123 -14.71 5.18 2.35
C THR A 123 -15.65 4.91 3.52
N ARG A 124 -16.91 4.58 3.22
CA ARG A 124 -17.94 4.18 4.20
C ARG A 124 -18.68 2.95 3.69
N PHE A 125 -18.97 2.00 4.55
CA PHE A 125 -19.78 0.84 4.20
C PHE A 125 -21.24 1.02 4.63
N ASP A 126 -22.17 0.75 3.72
CA ASP A 126 -23.59 0.62 4.02
C ASP A 126 -23.97 -0.87 4.17
N PRO A 127 -24.25 -1.35 5.40
CA PRO A 127 -24.64 -2.73 5.63
C PRO A 127 -26.02 -3.09 5.07
N THR A 128 -26.88 -2.10 4.82
CA THR A 128 -28.23 -2.33 4.31
C THR A 128 -28.20 -2.77 2.86
N THR A 129 -27.32 -2.15 2.07
CA THR A 129 -27.18 -2.43 0.63
C THR A 129 -25.94 -3.26 0.31
N ASN A 130 -25.14 -3.64 1.32
CA ASN A 130 -23.84 -4.27 1.18
C ASN A 130 -22.95 -3.53 0.14
N THR A 131 -22.86 -2.20 0.29
CA THR A 131 -22.20 -1.32 -0.68
C THR A 131 -21.15 -0.47 0.02
N TYR A 132 -20.00 -0.29 -0.61
CA TYR A 132 -18.98 0.66 -0.20
C TYR A 132 -19.18 1.96 -0.97
N ASN A 133 -19.17 3.09 -0.29
CA ASN A 133 -19.21 4.41 -0.89
C ASN A 133 -17.87 5.09 -0.61
N CYS A 134 -17.10 5.38 -1.65
CA CYS A 134 -15.86 6.14 -1.57
C CYS A 134 -16.09 7.52 -2.20
N SER A 135 -16.07 8.55 -1.35
CA SER A 135 -16.29 9.94 -1.74
C SER A 135 -14.97 10.69 -1.88
N ILE A 136 -14.88 11.49 -2.94
CA ILE A 136 -13.78 12.42 -3.27
C ILE A 136 -14.38 13.80 -3.64
N GLU A 137 -13.53 14.77 -3.97
CA GLU A 137 -14.00 16.12 -4.34
C GLU A 137 -14.85 16.10 -5.63
N GLU A 138 -14.46 15.28 -6.62
CA GLU A 138 -15.08 15.19 -7.93
C GLU A 138 -16.40 14.39 -7.96
N GLY A 139 -16.72 13.64 -6.90
CA GLY A 139 -17.89 12.76 -6.88
C GLY A 139 -17.77 11.58 -5.91
N THR A 140 -18.61 10.58 -6.12
CA THR A 140 -18.63 9.35 -5.30
C THR A 140 -18.60 8.11 -6.18
N ILE A 141 -17.72 7.17 -5.86
CA ILE A 141 -17.73 5.82 -6.43
C ILE A 141 -18.39 4.86 -5.43
N ARG A 142 -19.35 4.08 -5.92
CA ARG A 142 -20.09 3.08 -5.15
C ARG A 142 -19.70 1.71 -5.64
N ILE A 143 -19.29 0.83 -4.74
CA ILE A 143 -18.81 -0.51 -5.06
C ILE A 143 -19.71 -1.55 -4.40
N SER A 144 -20.24 -2.45 -5.21
CA SER A 144 -21.12 -3.53 -4.78
C SER A 144 -20.87 -4.80 -5.58
N GLY A 145 -21.58 -5.89 -5.26
CA GLY A 145 -21.51 -7.15 -6.01
C GLY A 145 -20.11 -7.75 -6.07
N MET A 146 -19.31 -7.57 -5.02
CA MET A 146 -17.94 -8.08 -4.99
C MET A 146 -17.92 -9.61 -4.91
N LYS A 147 -17.24 -10.22 -5.88
CA LYS A 147 -16.94 -11.65 -5.94
C LYS A 147 -15.47 -11.84 -5.59
N ALA A 148 -15.15 -12.92 -4.88
CA ALA A 148 -13.78 -13.23 -4.55
C ALA A 148 -13.53 -14.73 -4.39
N ILE A 149 -12.32 -15.15 -4.73
CA ILE A 149 -11.76 -16.42 -4.29
C ILE A 149 -11.37 -16.24 -2.82
N GLY A 150 -12.12 -16.90 -1.94
CA GLY A 150 -11.96 -16.79 -0.49
C GLY A 150 -11.00 -17.82 0.10
N PRO A 151 -10.55 -17.64 1.35
CA PRO A 151 -9.77 -18.65 2.05
C PRO A 151 -10.61 -19.90 2.29
N LYS A 152 -9.95 -21.06 2.36
CA LYS A 152 -10.66 -22.31 2.66
C LYS A 152 -11.49 -22.26 3.95
N PRO A 153 -12.68 -22.90 3.97
CA PRO A 153 -13.49 -23.05 5.20
C PRO A 153 -12.82 -23.86 6.33
N ASP A 154 -11.84 -24.70 6.00
CA ASP A 154 -11.08 -25.50 6.97
C ASP A 154 -9.77 -24.83 7.44
N GLY A 155 -9.43 -23.66 6.92
CA GLY A 155 -8.24 -22.91 7.29
C GLY A 155 -8.43 -22.02 8.52
N TRP A 156 -7.39 -21.95 9.37
CA TRP A 156 -6.97 -20.87 10.29
C TRP A 156 -7.90 -20.34 11.38
N TRP A 157 -9.19 -20.26 11.12
CA TRP A 157 -10.18 -19.61 11.96
C TRP A 157 -11.37 -20.54 12.23
N GLN A 158 -11.17 -21.86 12.16
CA GLN A 158 -12.09 -22.78 12.83
C GLN A 158 -12.03 -22.48 14.32
N CYS A 159 -13.01 -21.70 14.76
CA CYS A 159 -13.29 -21.47 16.16
C CYS A 159 -13.38 -22.81 16.87
N ASN A 160 -12.55 -22.98 17.91
CA ASN A 160 -12.90 -23.93 18.93
C ASN A 160 -14.24 -23.44 19.53
N PRO A 161 -15.35 -24.20 19.41
CA PRO A 161 -16.65 -23.80 19.93
C PRO A 161 -16.64 -23.49 21.44
N ASP A 162 -15.58 -23.89 22.16
CA ASP A 162 -15.40 -23.65 23.59
C ASP A 162 -14.84 -22.24 23.94
N LYS A 163 -14.54 -21.35 22.97
CA LYS A 163 -14.04 -19.99 23.25
C LYS A 163 -15.08 -18.88 22.97
N PRO A 164 -15.38 -17.98 23.93
CA PRO A 164 -16.48 -17.01 23.86
C PRO A 164 -16.23 -15.75 23.00
N ARG A 165 -15.16 -15.71 22.19
CA ARG A 165 -14.80 -14.56 21.33
C ARG A 165 -14.43 -15.06 19.93
N CYS A 166 -15.44 -15.40 19.15
CA CYS A 166 -15.27 -15.71 17.74
C CYS A 166 -15.67 -14.49 16.91
N PRO A 167 -14.74 -13.85 16.18
CA PRO A 167 -15.13 -12.96 15.09
C PRO A 167 -15.77 -13.81 13.96
N PRO A 168 -16.76 -13.26 13.24
CA PRO A 168 -17.43 -13.99 12.18
C PRO A 168 -16.52 -14.11 10.95
N ARG A 169 -16.27 -15.35 10.49
CA ARG A 169 -15.58 -15.76 9.23
C ARG A 169 -14.04 -15.66 9.19
N PRO A 170 -13.36 -16.49 8.36
CA PRO A 170 -11.91 -16.44 8.20
C PRO A 170 -11.43 -15.08 7.67
N LEU A 171 -10.45 -14.49 8.36
CA LEU A 171 -9.84 -13.21 8.02
C LEU A 171 -8.83 -13.41 6.88
N GLY A 172 -9.32 -13.44 5.64
CA GLY A 172 -8.55 -13.22 4.40
C GLY A 172 -7.40 -14.21 4.07
N PRO A 173 -6.70 -13.98 2.95
CA PRO A 173 -6.99 -12.98 1.92
C PRO A 173 -8.15 -13.42 1.03
N PHE A 174 -8.88 -12.43 0.53
CA PHE A 174 -9.89 -12.60 -0.51
C PHE A 174 -9.31 -12.04 -1.79
N VAL A 175 -9.20 -12.86 -2.84
CA VAL A 175 -8.71 -12.43 -4.16
C VAL A 175 -9.92 -12.04 -4.98
N PRO A 176 -10.14 -10.74 -5.28
CA PRO A 176 -11.34 -10.30 -5.98
C PRO A 176 -11.37 -10.88 -7.41
N THR A 177 -12.55 -11.29 -7.85
CA THR A 177 -12.86 -11.87 -9.18
C THR A 177 -14.03 -11.20 -9.88
N GLY A 178 -14.63 -10.19 -9.26
CA GLY A 178 -15.71 -9.42 -9.87
C GLY A 178 -16.19 -8.32 -8.94
N LEU A 179 -16.72 -7.26 -9.51
CA LEU A 179 -17.31 -6.14 -8.78
C LEU A 179 -18.18 -5.28 -9.71
N THR A 180 -19.05 -4.48 -9.10
CA THR A 180 -19.81 -3.41 -9.76
C THR A 180 -19.37 -2.07 -9.20
N MET A 181 -19.00 -1.14 -10.08
CA MET A 181 -18.64 0.24 -9.74
C MET A 181 -19.65 1.21 -10.34
N VAL A 182 -20.25 2.07 -9.53
CA VAL A 182 -21.09 3.16 -9.99
C VAL A 182 -20.42 4.48 -9.62
N TRP A 183 -20.04 5.26 -10.63
CA TRP A 183 -19.52 6.61 -10.47
C TRP A 183 -20.66 7.63 -10.61
N GLU A 184 -20.80 8.47 -9.59
CA GLU A 184 -21.75 9.58 -9.55
C GLU A 184 -20.94 10.89 -9.47
N PRO A 185 -20.71 11.58 -10.62
CA PRO A 185 -19.94 12.83 -10.65
C PRO A 185 -20.69 13.97 -9.95
N ASN A 186 -19.95 14.89 -9.35
CA ASN A 186 -20.51 16.08 -8.72
C ASN A 186 -19.72 17.35 -9.08
N PRO A 187 -20.23 18.22 -9.98
CA PRO A 187 -21.53 18.14 -10.66
C PRO A 187 -21.53 17.14 -11.83
N ALA A 188 -22.72 16.88 -12.40
CA ALA A 188 -22.86 16.24 -13.70
C ALA A 188 -22.08 17.01 -14.78
N TYR A 189 -21.49 16.31 -15.75
CA TYR A 189 -20.57 16.91 -16.72
C TYR A 189 -21.03 16.72 -18.18
N ALA A 190 -20.63 17.65 -19.05
CA ALA A 190 -20.88 17.58 -20.48
C ALA A 190 -19.66 17.02 -21.22
N GLY A 191 -19.87 16.44 -22.41
CA GLY A 191 -18.79 15.93 -23.26
C GLY A 191 -18.38 14.50 -22.93
N VAL A 192 -17.34 14.02 -23.62
CA VAL A 192 -16.94 12.60 -23.58
C VAL A 192 -16.32 12.21 -22.25
N HIS A 193 -15.49 13.06 -21.66
CA HIS A 193 -14.78 12.78 -20.41
C HIS A 193 -15.14 13.80 -19.33
N GLY A 194 -15.31 13.31 -18.10
CA GLY A 194 -15.45 14.15 -16.91
C GLY A 194 -14.11 14.37 -16.25
N ASP A 195 -14.11 15.06 -15.11
CA ASP A 195 -12.90 15.22 -14.31
C ASP A 195 -12.42 13.86 -13.79
N LEU A 196 -11.10 13.63 -13.87
CA LEU A 196 -10.48 12.46 -13.27
C LEU A 196 -10.53 12.58 -11.74
N PRO A 197 -10.70 11.47 -11.01
CA PRO A 197 -10.55 11.44 -9.57
C PRO A 197 -9.27 12.14 -9.12
N PHE A 198 -9.37 13.07 -8.18
CA PHE A 198 -8.27 13.89 -7.69
C PHE A 198 -7.46 14.66 -8.77
N SER A 199 -7.95 14.74 -10.02
CA SER A 199 -7.15 15.11 -11.19
C SER A 199 -5.89 14.25 -11.37
N ASP A 200 -5.83 13.08 -10.73
CA ASP A 200 -4.68 12.18 -10.56
C ASP A 200 -5.08 11.13 -9.50
N PRO A 201 -5.90 10.10 -9.80
CA PRO A 201 -5.59 8.92 -10.61
C PRO A 201 -6.85 8.40 -11.37
N TRP A 202 -6.88 7.12 -11.77
CA TRP A 202 -8.01 6.45 -12.41
C TRP A 202 -9.03 5.84 -11.43
N TRP A 203 -10.26 5.60 -11.89
CA TRP A 203 -11.36 5.08 -11.08
C TRP A 203 -11.06 3.68 -10.49
N LYS A 204 -10.29 2.86 -11.22
CA LYS A 204 -9.82 1.56 -10.71
C LYS A 204 -8.98 1.69 -9.43
N VAL A 205 -8.24 2.80 -9.25
CA VAL A 205 -7.42 3.03 -8.05
C VAL A 205 -8.32 3.21 -6.83
N LEU A 206 -9.42 3.92 -6.96
CA LEU A 206 -10.42 4.02 -5.89
C LEU A 206 -11.00 2.65 -5.53
N ALA A 207 -11.23 1.78 -6.51
CA ALA A 207 -11.70 0.42 -6.26
C ALA A 207 -10.68 -0.44 -5.53
N ILE A 208 -9.40 -0.36 -5.90
CA ILE A 208 -8.31 -1.04 -5.19
C ILE A 208 -8.19 -0.50 -3.76
N ILE A 209 -8.28 0.82 -3.56
CA ILE A 209 -8.25 1.44 -2.22
C ILE A 209 -9.37 0.88 -1.36
N VAL A 210 -10.60 0.83 -1.86
CA VAL A 210 -11.72 0.25 -1.11
C VAL A 210 -11.46 -1.21 -0.74
N ALA A 211 -10.94 -2.03 -1.66
CA ALA A 211 -10.63 -3.44 -1.39
C ALA A 211 -9.51 -3.59 -0.33
N VAL A 212 -8.42 -2.84 -0.47
CA VAL A 212 -7.28 -2.84 0.46
C VAL A 212 -7.71 -2.32 1.83
N VAL A 213 -8.46 -1.21 1.88
CA VAL A 213 -9.00 -0.64 3.13
C VAL A 213 -9.94 -1.61 3.81
N ALA A 214 -10.85 -2.26 3.09
CA ALA A 214 -11.76 -3.25 3.66
C ALA A 214 -10.98 -4.41 4.32
N ALA A 215 -9.93 -4.91 3.65
CA ALA A 215 -9.08 -5.96 4.17
C ALA A 215 -8.25 -5.52 5.39
N ILE A 216 -7.60 -4.35 5.30
CA ILE A 216 -6.80 -3.78 6.39
C ILE A 216 -7.67 -3.50 7.61
N VAL A 217 -8.84 -2.90 7.44
CA VAL A 217 -9.76 -2.61 8.55
C VAL A 217 -10.19 -3.89 9.26
N ALA A 218 -10.47 -4.97 8.53
CA ALA A 218 -10.77 -6.27 9.14
C ALA A 218 -9.60 -6.79 9.99
N ILE A 219 -8.37 -6.64 9.50
CA ILE A 219 -7.14 -7.01 10.22
C ILE A 219 -6.96 -6.16 11.48
N VAL A 220 -7.11 -4.83 11.38
CA VAL A 220 -6.95 -3.92 12.53
C VAL A 220 -8.07 -4.12 13.57
N ALA A 221 -9.29 -4.44 13.14
CA ALA A 221 -10.39 -4.78 14.04
C ALA A 221 -10.09 -6.06 14.85
N ALA A 222 -9.54 -7.08 14.21
CA ALA A 222 -9.04 -8.28 14.88
C ALA A 222 -7.85 -7.96 15.81
N ALA A 223 -7.00 -7.00 15.43
CA ALA A 223 -5.83 -6.55 16.17
C ALA A 223 -6.14 -5.85 17.48
N LEU A 224 -7.01 -4.85 17.44
CA LEU A 224 -7.21 -3.88 18.53
C LEU A 224 -8.47 -4.17 19.35
N GLY A 225 -9.30 -5.11 18.89
CA GLY A 225 -10.61 -5.41 19.44
C GLY A 225 -11.63 -4.32 19.09
N ALA A 226 -12.90 -4.70 19.00
CA ALA A 226 -14.01 -3.85 18.57
C ALA A 226 -14.26 -2.58 19.43
N GLY A 227 -13.55 -2.40 20.55
CA GLY A 227 -13.78 -1.32 21.52
C GLY A 227 -12.77 -0.17 21.52
N LYS A 228 -11.64 -0.27 20.80
CA LYS A 228 -10.66 0.83 20.70
C LYS A 228 -10.63 1.51 19.34
N ALA A 229 -11.25 0.89 18.34
CA ALA A 229 -11.25 1.41 17.00
C ALA A 229 -12.67 1.33 16.44
N ASN A 230 -13.23 2.51 16.15
CA ASN A 230 -14.55 2.68 15.57
C ASN A 230 -14.38 2.61 14.05
N PHE A 231 -14.55 1.42 13.47
CA PHE A 231 -14.43 1.26 12.03
C PHE A 231 -15.80 1.39 11.38
N SER A 232 -15.90 2.24 10.35
CA SER A 232 -17.13 2.41 9.56
C SER A 232 -17.21 1.43 8.37
N VAL A 233 -16.55 0.27 8.45
CA VAL A 233 -16.40 -0.65 7.32
C VAL A 233 -16.78 -2.08 7.73
N GLY A 234 -17.62 -2.72 6.92
CA GLY A 234 -18.05 -4.11 7.02
C GLY A 234 -18.36 -4.65 5.62
N GLY A 235 -18.84 -5.89 5.48
CA GLY A 235 -19.31 -6.43 4.20
C GLY A 235 -19.00 -7.91 4.01
N THR A 236 -19.66 -8.52 3.02
CA THR A 236 -19.43 -9.92 2.63
C THR A 236 -19.14 -10.02 1.14
N PHE A 237 -18.22 -10.92 0.78
CA PHE A 237 -17.93 -11.29 -0.60
C PHE A 237 -18.80 -12.49 -1.02
N GLU A 238 -19.17 -12.54 -2.30
CA GLU A 238 -19.62 -13.79 -2.92
C GLU A 238 -18.39 -14.66 -3.17
N GLU A 239 -18.28 -15.78 -2.44
CA GLU A 239 -17.14 -16.70 -2.56
C GLU A 239 -17.28 -17.55 -3.83
N THR A 240 -16.25 -17.50 -4.69
CA THR A 240 -16.15 -18.28 -5.94
C THR A 240 -15.03 -19.30 -5.84
N ASP A 241 -15.20 -20.47 -6.44
CA ASP A 241 -14.12 -21.46 -6.56
C ASP A 241 -12.99 -20.96 -7.47
N PRO A 242 -11.72 -21.35 -7.23
CA PRO A 242 -11.20 -22.23 -6.17
C PRO A 242 -11.09 -21.53 -4.80
N SER A 243 -10.43 -22.15 -3.82
CA SER A 243 -10.17 -21.53 -2.51
C SER A 243 -8.69 -21.22 -2.31
N VAL A 244 -8.38 -20.22 -1.48
CA VAL A 244 -7.01 -19.81 -1.13
C VAL A 244 -6.54 -20.50 0.15
N SER A 245 -5.28 -20.95 0.17
CA SER A 245 -4.55 -21.33 1.39
C SER A 245 -3.59 -20.20 1.76
N CYS A 246 -3.47 -19.80 3.04
CA CYS A 246 -2.57 -18.70 3.49
C CYS A 246 -1.61 -19.04 4.65
N CYS A 247 -0.60 -18.15 4.91
CA CYS A 247 0.68 -18.33 5.70
C CYS A 247 0.71 -17.90 7.21
N THR A 248 0.81 -18.79 8.23
CA THR A 248 0.90 -18.34 9.64
C THR A 248 2.36 -18.24 10.06
N PRO A 249 2.87 -17.07 10.49
CA PRO A 249 4.01 -17.06 11.40
C PRO A 249 3.53 -17.62 12.75
N LYS A 250 4.06 -18.76 13.19
CA LYS A 250 3.89 -19.20 14.58
C LYS A 250 4.77 -18.34 15.49
N GLY A 251 4.14 -17.70 16.47
CA GLY A 251 4.76 -16.84 17.48
C GLY A 251 4.70 -15.37 17.07
N ALA A 252 4.10 -14.53 17.90
CA ALA A 252 4.00 -13.09 17.64
C ALA A 252 3.65 -12.33 18.91
N ALA A 253 4.68 -11.89 19.60
CA ALA A 253 4.63 -11.20 20.84
C ALA A 253 5.75 -10.16 20.75
N SER A 254 5.50 -9.22 19.84
CA SER A 254 5.72 -7.77 19.81
C SER A 254 5.58 -7.35 18.33
N GLY A 255 4.88 -6.25 18.04
CA GLY A 255 4.64 -5.79 16.66
C GLY A 255 3.97 -6.83 15.74
N LYS A 256 2.75 -7.27 16.08
CA LYS A 256 1.98 -8.39 15.49
C LYS A 256 2.22 -8.65 13.97
N PRO A 257 3.25 -9.43 13.58
CA PRO A 257 3.67 -9.67 12.19
C PRO A 257 2.62 -10.42 11.37
N GLU A 258 1.71 -11.12 12.04
CA GLU A 258 0.53 -11.76 11.46
C GLU A 258 -0.30 -10.76 10.64
N PHE A 259 -0.39 -9.52 11.12
CA PHE A 259 -1.13 -8.45 10.48
C PHE A 259 -0.40 -7.86 9.30
N THR A 260 0.92 -7.72 9.38
CA THR A 260 1.74 -7.38 8.22
C THR A 260 1.61 -8.43 7.14
N VAL A 261 1.77 -9.72 7.46
CA VAL A 261 1.65 -10.81 6.47
C VAL A 261 0.25 -10.89 5.88
N ALA A 262 -0.80 -10.72 6.69
CA ALA A 262 -2.18 -10.65 6.20
C ALA A 262 -2.39 -9.41 5.31
N GLY A 263 -1.86 -8.25 5.70
CA GLY A 263 -1.92 -7.00 4.94
C GLY A 263 -1.20 -7.13 3.59
N VAL A 264 0.00 -7.71 3.56
CA VAL A 264 0.75 -8.01 2.34
C VAL A 264 -0.06 -8.95 1.44
N SER A 265 -0.57 -10.06 1.98
CA SER A 265 -1.40 -11.01 1.23
C SER A 265 -2.62 -10.33 0.61
N SER A 266 -3.32 -9.50 1.39
CA SER A 266 -4.50 -8.77 0.94
C SER A 266 -4.18 -7.71 -0.11
N ALA A 267 -3.03 -7.04 0.00
CA ALA A 267 -2.57 -6.07 -1.00
C ALA A 267 -2.21 -6.77 -2.32
N ILE A 268 -1.49 -7.90 -2.27
CA ILE A 268 -1.18 -8.72 -3.46
C ILE A 268 -2.49 -9.21 -4.11
N ALA A 269 -3.41 -9.73 -3.30
CA ALA A 269 -4.73 -10.18 -3.76
C ALA A 269 -5.53 -9.07 -4.43
N SER A 270 -5.54 -7.87 -3.85
CA SER A 270 -6.23 -6.69 -4.40
C SER A 270 -5.58 -6.16 -5.69
N GLY A 271 -4.31 -6.51 -5.93
CA GLY A 271 -3.64 -6.28 -7.22
C GLY A 271 -4.38 -6.88 -8.42
N ALA A 272 -5.16 -7.94 -8.21
CA ALA A 272 -6.01 -8.51 -9.26
C ALA A 272 -7.01 -7.50 -9.86
N ILE A 273 -7.51 -6.54 -9.06
CA ILE A 273 -8.39 -5.47 -9.54
C ILE A 273 -7.62 -4.56 -10.51
N ALA A 274 -6.37 -4.21 -10.19
CA ALA A 274 -5.53 -3.36 -11.04
C ALA A 274 -5.32 -4.01 -12.41
N VAL A 275 -4.95 -5.30 -12.41
CA VAL A 275 -4.73 -6.06 -13.63
C VAL A 275 -6.02 -6.21 -14.44
N ALA A 276 -7.12 -6.63 -13.81
CA ALA A 276 -8.40 -6.82 -14.48
C ALA A 276 -8.96 -5.51 -15.05
N CYS A 277 -8.72 -4.38 -14.37
CA CYS A 277 -9.18 -3.06 -14.81
C CYS A 277 -8.12 -2.26 -15.59
N SER A 278 -7.09 -2.92 -16.13
CA SER A 278 -6.02 -2.44 -17.02
C SER A 278 -5.20 -1.23 -16.57
N ASP A 279 -3.89 -1.23 -16.89
CA ASP A 279 -2.96 -0.13 -16.62
C ASP A 279 -2.78 0.95 -17.70
N ASP A 280 -3.39 0.80 -18.89
CA ASP A 280 -3.29 1.83 -19.95
C ASP A 280 -4.54 2.71 -20.16
N GLU A 281 -5.75 2.18 -19.98
CA GLU A 281 -6.99 2.96 -19.76
C GLU A 281 -7.99 2.12 -18.95
N ASP A 282 -8.61 2.67 -17.90
CA ASP A 282 -9.59 1.94 -17.10
C ASP A 282 -10.94 1.73 -17.84
N PRO A 283 -11.81 0.83 -17.34
CA PRO A 283 -13.10 0.57 -17.97
C PRO A 283 -14.05 1.77 -18.03
N PHE A 284 -13.92 2.74 -17.13
CA PHE A 284 -14.70 3.98 -17.23
C PHE A 284 -14.22 4.77 -18.44
N PHE A 285 -12.94 5.12 -18.51
CA PHE A 285 -12.42 5.96 -19.60
C PHE A 285 -12.68 5.34 -20.99
N ARG A 286 -12.50 4.02 -21.12
CA ARG A 286 -12.80 3.28 -22.36
C ARG A 286 -14.30 3.27 -22.68
N GLY A 287 -15.13 3.05 -21.66
CA GLY A 287 -16.58 3.12 -21.79
C GLY A 287 -17.08 4.52 -22.19
N GLN A 288 -16.46 5.56 -21.63
CA GLN A 288 -16.73 6.96 -21.92
C GLN A 288 -16.47 7.27 -23.40
N ALA A 289 -15.32 6.85 -23.92
CA ALA A 289 -14.94 7.01 -25.33
C ALA A 289 -15.88 6.24 -26.28
N ALA A 290 -16.34 5.06 -25.87
CA ALA A 290 -17.25 4.22 -26.66
C ALA A 290 -18.72 4.68 -26.65
N THR A 291 -19.10 5.61 -25.76
CA THR A 291 -20.50 6.04 -25.55
C THR A 291 -20.67 7.58 -25.51
N PRO A 292 -20.11 8.34 -26.47
CA PRO A 292 -20.09 9.80 -26.40
C PRO A 292 -21.53 10.37 -26.27
N PRO A 293 -21.79 11.29 -25.31
CA PRO A 293 -23.12 11.87 -25.17
C PRO A 293 -23.42 12.84 -26.31
N ALA A 294 -24.70 13.09 -26.59
CA ALA A 294 -25.08 14.10 -27.55
C ALA A 294 -24.77 15.51 -27.02
N ALA A 295 -24.65 16.47 -27.93
CA ALA A 295 -24.37 17.86 -27.55
C ALA A 295 -25.48 18.41 -26.64
N GLY A 296 -25.09 18.87 -25.44
CA GLY A 296 -26.00 19.42 -24.44
C GLY A 296 -26.49 18.41 -23.38
N ASP A 297 -26.25 17.11 -23.58
CA ASP A 297 -26.57 16.10 -22.58
C ASP A 297 -25.50 16.06 -21.49
N LEU A 298 -25.95 15.94 -20.24
CA LEU A 298 -25.06 15.82 -19.08
C LEU A 298 -24.99 14.37 -18.62
N THR A 299 -23.78 13.85 -18.42
CA THR A 299 -23.53 12.57 -17.77
C THR A 299 -23.80 12.71 -16.27
N VAL A 300 -24.73 11.92 -15.76
CA VAL A 300 -25.20 11.96 -14.36
C VAL A 300 -24.74 10.75 -13.54
N ALA A 301 -24.45 9.63 -14.20
CA ALA A 301 -23.89 8.44 -13.58
C ALA A 301 -23.24 7.54 -14.61
N GLU A 302 -22.27 6.75 -14.18
CA GLU A 302 -21.58 5.76 -14.99
C GLU A 302 -21.47 4.46 -14.20
N ASN A 303 -21.73 3.33 -14.84
CA ASN A 303 -21.74 2.02 -14.18
C ASN A 303 -20.84 1.05 -14.93
N VAL A 304 -19.91 0.42 -14.24
CA VAL A 304 -19.05 -0.66 -14.73
C VAL A 304 -19.36 -1.92 -13.94
N VAL A 305 -19.84 -2.95 -14.62
CA VAL A 305 -19.93 -4.31 -14.07
C VAL A 305 -18.77 -5.10 -14.65
N ALA A 306 -17.86 -5.58 -13.81
CA ALA A 306 -16.68 -6.33 -14.21
C ALA A 306 -16.65 -7.71 -13.53
N ASP A 307 -16.34 -8.73 -14.31
CA ASP A 307 -16.12 -10.10 -13.88
C ASP A 307 -14.83 -10.59 -14.53
N TRP A 308 -13.99 -11.31 -13.79
CA TRP A 308 -12.77 -11.89 -14.35
C TRP A 308 -12.42 -13.23 -13.73
N THR A 309 -11.65 -14.01 -14.48
CA THR A 309 -11.04 -15.25 -14.00
C THR A 309 -9.52 -15.09 -13.96
N LEU A 310 -8.91 -15.70 -12.94
CA LEU A 310 -7.46 -15.75 -12.77
C LEU A 310 -7.01 -17.20 -13.02
N PRO A 311 -6.39 -17.48 -14.19
CA PRO A 311 -5.90 -18.83 -14.50
C PRO A 311 -4.83 -19.32 -13.50
N GLU A 312 -4.09 -18.38 -12.91
CA GLU A 312 -3.06 -18.62 -11.92
C GLU A 312 -3.18 -17.63 -10.75
N ALA A 313 -2.60 -17.98 -9.61
CA ALA A 313 -2.65 -17.13 -8.42
C ALA A 313 -1.78 -15.87 -8.59
N PRO A 314 -2.26 -14.69 -8.15
CA PRO A 314 -1.50 -13.46 -8.25
C PRO A 314 -0.21 -13.57 -7.43
N THR A 315 0.92 -13.29 -8.06
CA THR A 315 2.24 -13.35 -7.44
C THR A 315 2.95 -12.01 -7.55
N ALA A 316 3.43 -11.49 -6.43
CA ALA A 316 4.19 -10.23 -6.37
C ALA A 316 5.40 -10.27 -7.32
N GLY A 317 5.58 -9.19 -8.09
CA GLY A 317 6.71 -9.03 -9.01
C GLY A 317 6.74 -9.97 -10.21
N LYS A 318 5.74 -10.83 -10.42
CA LYS A 318 5.67 -11.73 -11.58
C LYS A 318 4.48 -11.37 -12.49
N PRO A 319 4.62 -11.56 -13.81
CA PRO A 319 3.47 -11.43 -14.70
C PRO A 319 2.45 -12.52 -14.37
N TYR A 320 1.18 -12.15 -14.36
CA TYR A 320 0.04 -13.07 -14.31
C TYR A 320 -1.10 -12.49 -15.13
N MET A 321 -2.01 -13.35 -15.59
CA MET A 321 -3.12 -12.96 -16.46
C MET A 321 -4.46 -12.88 -15.74
N ALA A 322 -5.34 -11.99 -16.24
CA ALA A 322 -6.74 -11.93 -15.87
C ALA A 322 -7.60 -11.90 -17.14
N ASP A 323 -8.47 -12.89 -17.31
CA ASP A 323 -9.46 -12.88 -18.39
C ASP A 323 -10.68 -12.10 -17.90
N VAL A 324 -10.86 -10.88 -18.42
CA VAL A 324 -11.86 -9.94 -17.94
C VAL A 324 -12.98 -9.77 -18.95
N LYS A 325 -14.20 -9.72 -18.42
CA LYS A 325 -15.38 -9.23 -19.10
C LYS A 325 -15.93 -8.06 -18.31
N TRP A 326 -16.13 -6.94 -18.97
CA TRP A 326 -16.78 -5.80 -18.35
C TRP A 326 -17.84 -5.19 -19.26
N THR A 327 -18.83 -4.58 -18.61
CA THR A 327 -19.89 -3.82 -19.27
C THR A 327 -19.98 -2.46 -18.62
N TYR A 328 -19.78 -1.44 -19.42
CA TYR A 328 -19.95 -0.05 -19.07
C TYR A 328 -21.34 0.44 -19.49
N THR A 329 -21.98 1.25 -18.67
CA THR A 329 -23.24 1.94 -18.97
C THR A 329 -23.14 3.39 -18.51
N ARG A 330 -23.31 4.32 -19.45
CA ARG A 330 -23.44 5.76 -19.18
C ARG A 330 -24.91 6.13 -19.06
N GLN A 331 -25.23 6.87 -18.00
CA GLN A 331 -26.52 7.52 -17.82
C GLN A 331 -26.36 9.02 -18.05
N THR A 332 -27.20 9.57 -18.93
CA THR A 332 -27.27 11.00 -19.22
C THR A 332 -28.66 11.55 -18.92
N THR A 333 -28.81 12.87 -18.97
CA THR A 333 -30.11 13.54 -18.89
C THR A 333 -31.10 13.14 -19.98
N ALA A 334 -30.64 12.60 -21.13
CA ALA A 334 -31.49 12.21 -22.25
C ALA A 334 -31.70 10.70 -22.40
N GLY A 335 -30.92 9.87 -21.69
CA GLY A 335 -31.02 8.41 -21.76
C GLY A 335 -29.72 7.69 -21.42
N SER A 336 -29.68 6.40 -21.73
CA SER A 336 -28.55 5.52 -21.40
C SER A 336 -27.89 4.92 -22.63
N ALA A 337 -26.57 4.74 -22.58
CA ALA A 337 -25.80 4.01 -23.58
C ALA A 337 -24.86 3.00 -22.89
N SER A 338 -24.54 1.89 -23.57
CA SER A 338 -23.70 0.84 -23.00
C SER A 338 -22.64 0.34 -23.98
N HIS A 339 -21.56 -0.19 -23.43
CA HIS A 339 -20.45 -0.81 -24.15
C HIS A 339 -19.92 -2.00 -23.36
N SER A 340 -19.51 -3.07 -24.04
CA SER A 340 -19.01 -4.29 -23.39
C SER A 340 -17.78 -4.80 -24.10
N VAL A 341 -16.83 -5.31 -23.33
CA VAL A 341 -15.57 -5.90 -23.82
C VAL A 341 -15.29 -7.20 -23.09
N SER A 342 -14.63 -8.11 -23.80
CA SER A 342 -13.98 -9.30 -23.24
C SER A 342 -12.55 -9.39 -23.77
N GLU A 343 -11.59 -9.50 -22.87
CA GLU A 343 -10.15 -9.43 -23.18
C GLU A 343 -9.32 -10.13 -22.10
N THR A 344 -8.04 -10.33 -22.36
CA THR A 344 -7.07 -10.84 -21.39
C THR A 344 -6.09 -9.71 -21.06
N GLN A 345 -5.98 -9.37 -19.78
CA GLN A 345 -5.03 -8.40 -19.26
C GLN A 345 -3.86 -9.12 -18.59
N THR A 346 -2.69 -8.45 -18.51
CA THR A 346 -1.49 -8.99 -17.86
C THR A 346 -0.95 -7.98 -16.88
N ASN A 347 -0.53 -8.46 -15.70
CA ASN A 347 0.14 -7.64 -14.70
C ASN A 347 1.42 -7.00 -15.25
N ILE A 348 1.54 -5.67 -15.11
CA ILE A 348 2.75 -4.93 -15.48
C ILE A 348 3.62 -4.56 -14.27
N HIS A 349 3.14 -4.75 -13.04
CA HIS A 349 3.91 -4.54 -11.81
C HIS A 349 4.84 -5.73 -11.58
N VAL A 350 5.90 -5.79 -12.40
CA VAL A 350 6.85 -6.90 -12.45
C VAL A 350 8.26 -6.46 -12.06
N ALA A 351 9.00 -7.39 -11.47
CA ALA A 351 10.40 -7.24 -11.13
C ALA A 351 11.21 -8.41 -11.68
N GLY A 352 12.52 -8.21 -11.78
CA GLY A 352 13.49 -9.26 -12.08
C GLY A 352 13.97 -9.96 -10.82
N ALA A 353 15.29 -10.15 -10.71
CA ALA A 353 15.88 -10.90 -9.63
C ALA A 353 15.85 -10.13 -8.30
N LEU A 354 15.50 -10.85 -7.22
CA LEU A 354 15.67 -10.42 -5.84
C LEU A 354 16.93 -11.06 -5.27
N GLN A 355 17.83 -10.23 -4.73
CA GLN A 355 19.00 -10.68 -3.97
C GLN A 355 18.92 -10.12 -2.54
N VAL A 356 19.26 -10.96 -1.57
CA VAL A 356 19.26 -10.61 -0.15
C VAL A 356 20.60 -11.01 0.45
N GLU A 357 21.26 -10.05 1.09
CA GLU A 357 22.53 -10.24 1.78
C GLU A 357 22.36 -9.98 3.27
N THR A 358 22.88 -10.90 4.09
CA THR A 358 22.90 -10.81 5.55
C THR A 358 24.22 -11.39 6.08
N PRO A 359 24.68 -11.01 7.28
CA PRO A 359 25.80 -11.68 7.90
C PRO A 359 25.39 -13.11 8.28
N PRO A 360 26.25 -14.13 8.09
CA PRO A 360 25.89 -15.51 8.42
C PRO A 360 25.79 -15.74 9.94
N THR A 361 26.62 -15.04 10.70
CA THR A 361 26.68 -15.16 12.16
C THR A 361 27.10 -13.82 12.76
N ILE A 362 26.48 -13.45 13.88
CA ILE A 362 26.86 -12.29 14.66
C ILE A 362 26.96 -12.64 16.15
N PRO A 363 27.83 -11.97 16.92
CA PRO A 363 27.76 -12.02 18.38
C PRO A 363 26.43 -11.46 18.89
N ALA A 364 25.95 -11.99 20.01
CA ALA A 364 24.82 -11.41 20.71
C ALA A 364 25.00 -9.91 20.95
N PHE A 365 23.90 -9.17 20.78
CA PHE A 365 23.81 -7.73 20.99
C PHE A 365 24.58 -6.85 19.98
N GLU A 366 25.16 -7.44 18.92
CA GLU A 366 25.48 -6.71 17.69
C GLU A 366 24.20 -6.51 16.85
N PRO A 367 24.13 -5.47 16.01
CA PRO A 367 22.97 -5.23 15.16
C PRO A 367 22.83 -6.33 14.10
N LEU A 368 21.62 -6.87 13.97
CA LEU A 368 21.25 -7.68 12.82
C LEU A 368 21.01 -6.73 11.64
N TRP A 369 21.56 -7.02 10.47
CA TRP A 369 21.36 -6.19 9.28
C TRP A 369 21.04 -7.01 8.05
N VAL A 370 20.34 -6.38 7.11
CA VAL A 370 19.97 -6.96 5.81
C VAL A 370 20.14 -5.92 4.72
N ARG A 371 20.58 -6.37 3.55
CA ARG A 371 20.62 -5.61 2.31
C ARG A 371 19.75 -6.32 1.27
N MET A 372 18.91 -5.56 0.60
CA MET A 372 17.98 -6.03 -0.42
C MET A 372 18.27 -5.32 -1.74
N MET A 373 18.32 -6.09 -2.81
CA MET A 373 18.59 -5.64 -4.17
C MET A 373 17.54 -6.24 -5.08
N VAL A 374 16.77 -5.39 -5.77
CA VAL A 374 15.72 -5.82 -6.70
C VAL A 374 16.02 -5.27 -8.09
N SER A 375 16.11 -6.13 -9.09
CA SER A 375 16.24 -5.68 -10.48
C SER A 375 14.87 -5.40 -11.11
N LYS A 376 14.82 -4.46 -12.05
CA LYS A 376 13.74 -4.26 -13.01
C LYS A 376 13.79 -5.35 -14.09
N PRO A 377 12.72 -5.58 -14.86
CA PRO A 377 12.71 -6.53 -15.96
C PRO A 377 13.81 -6.27 -17.01
N GLU A 378 14.08 -5.01 -17.33
CA GLU A 378 15.18 -4.60 -18.23
C GLU A 378 16.59 -4.75 -17.64
N GLY A 379 16.73 -5.21 -16.39
CA GLY A 379 18.02 -5.55 -15.76
C GLY A 379 18.67 -4.44 -14.93
N ASN A 380 18.20 -3.20 -15.04
CA ASN A 380 18.63 -2.13 -14.12
C ASN A 380 18.08 -2.36 -12.71
N MET A 381 18.75 -1.86 -11.68
CA MET A 381 18.25 -1.96 -10.31
C MET A 381 17.16 -0.92 -10.04
N PHE A 382 16.21 -1.27 -9.17
CA PHE A 382 15.45 -0.24 -8.47
C PHE A 382 16.38 0.53 -7.54
N ARG A 383 16.18 1.84 -7.38
CA ARG A 383 17.08 2.70 -6.58
C ARG A 383 16.39 3.88 -5.89
N GLY A 384 17.01 4.34 -4.81
CA GLY A 384 16.61 5.51 -4.04
C GLY A 384 15.13 5.48 -3.65
N PRO A 385 14.31 6.44 -4.10
CA PRO A 385 12.89 6.52 -3.73
C PRO A 385 11.97 5.57 -4.52
N GLU A 386 12.49 4.76 -5.45
CA GLU A 386 11.66 3.91 -6.31
C GLU A 386 10.91 2.80 -5.57
N LEU A 387 11.39 2.37 -4.40
CA LEU A 387 10.73 1.36 -3.57
C LEU A 387 10.42 1.87 -2.17
N TYR A 388 9.24 1.51 -1.69
CA TYR A 388 8.96 1.40 -0.28
C TYR A 388 9.26 -0.03 0.17
N ALA A 389 10.33 -0.21 0.94
CA ALA A 389 10.83 -1.51 1.34
C ALA A 389 10.94 -1.66 2.86
N PHE A 390 10.71 -2.87 3.33
CA PHE A 390 10.85 -3.27 4.73
C PHE A 390 11.18 -4.76 4.85
N ALA A 391 11.71 -5.16 6.00
CA ALA A 391 11.99 -6.53 6.36
C ALA A 391 11.36 -6.91 7.70
N LEU A 392 11.03 -8.18 7.85
CA LEU A 392 10.65 -8.80 9.11
C LEU A 392 11.83 -9.61 9.65
N PHE A 393 12.26 -9.29 10.86
CA PHE A 393 13.26 -10.03 11.62
C PHE A 393 12.55 -10.88 12.66
N GLN A 394 12.37 -12.17 12.37
CA GLN A 394 11.72 -13.11 13.28
C GLN A 394 12.75 -13.79 14.19
N SER A 395 12.45 -13.84 15.49
CA SER A 395 13.29 -14.50 16.48
C SER A 395 13.42 -16.02 16.23
N PRO A 396 14.47 -16.66 16.75
CA PRO A 396 14.73 -18.10 16.61
C PRO A 396 13.57 -19.02 17.01
N ASP A 397 12.89 -18.69 18.10
CA ASP A 397 11.70 -19.41 18.60
C ASP A 397 10.41 -19.04 17.86
N GLY A 398 10.48 -18.07 16.95
CA GLY A 398 9.35 -17.51 16.24
C GLY A 398 8.48 -16.59 17.06
N ILE A 399 8.71 -16.41 18.38
CA ILE A 399 7.80 -15.72 19.29
C ILE A 399 7.64 -14.24 18.96
N ILE A 400 8.66 -13.55 18.50
CA ILE A 400 8.63 -12.10 18.27
C ILE A 400 9.14 -11.79 16.87
N THR A 401 8.64 -10.71 16.27
CA THR A 401 9.09 -10.29 14.93
C THR A 401 9.14 -8.78 14.87
N PHE A 402 10.23 -8.24 14.36
CA PHE A 402 10.44 -6.80 14.23
C PHE A 402 10.31 -6.37 12.78
N VAL A 403 9.52 -5.33 12.53
CA VAL A 403 9.49 -4.64 11.23
C VAL A 403 10.63 -3.64 11.19
N VAL A 404 11.47 -3.74 10.15
CA VAL A 404 12.63 -2.89 9.93
C VAL A 404 12.50 -2.25 8.55
N ASP A 405 12.51 -0.93 8.50
CA ASP A 405 12.54 -0.17 7.25
C ASP A 405 13.84 -0.46 6.47
N LEU A 406 13.73 -0.64 5.15
CA LEU A 406 14.87 -0.70 4.24
C LEU A 406 14.90 0.56 3.38
N THR A 407 16.06 1.20 3.29
CA THR A 407 16.28 2.45 2.54
C THR A 407 17.58 2.40 1.74
N ASP A 408 17.60 3.08 0.59
CA ASP A 408 18.77 3.32 -0.27
C ASP A 408 19.14 4.82 -0.14
N ASP A 409 19.73 5.17 1.00
CA ASP A 409 19.96 6.54 1.45
C ASP A 409 21.43 6.84 1.82
N GLY A 410 22.31 5.86 1.70
CA GLY A 410 23.71 5.90 2.08
C GLY A 410 23.92 6.05 3.59
N LEU A 411 22.97 5.62 4.42
CA LEU A 411 23.09 5.67 5.88
C LEU A 411 23.14 4.27 6.51
N GLY A 412 23.76 4.19 7.70
CA GLY A 412 23.79 2.95 8.47
C GLY A 412 24.53 1.82 7.74
N PHE A 413 23.79 0.78 7.36
CA PHE A 413 24.32 -0.38 6.62
C PHE A 413 24.22 -0.22 5.10
N ASP A 414 23.71 0.91 4.62
CA ASP A 414 23.83 1.31 3.23
C ASP A 414 25.08 2.18 3.03
N ASP A 415 25.99 1.71 2.18
CA ASP A 415 27.29 2.35 1.97
C ASP A 415 27.17 3.59 1.07
N LYS A 416 26.24 3.61 0.11
CA LYS A 416 26.13 4.66 -0.90
C LYS A 416 24.67 4.94 -1.26
N PRO A 417 24.27 6.21 -1.34
CA PRO A 417 22.92 6.54 -1.75
C PRO A 417 22.68 6.28 -3.25
N ASP A 418 21.45 5.93 -3.60
CA ASP A 418 20.93 5.76 -4.96
C ASP A 418 21.70 4.70 -5.78
N ASP A 419 22.22 3.67 -5.13
CA ASP A 419 22.99 2.60 -5.77
C ASP A 419 22.19 1.29 -5.97
N GLY A 420 20.95 1.26 -5.49
CA GLY A 420 20.03 0.12 -5.58
C GLY A 420 20.18 -0.91 -4.46
N VAL A 421 20.96 -0.60 -3.41
CA VAL A 421 21.07 -1.42 -2.21
C VAL A 421 20.20 -0.84 -1.09
N TYR A 422 19.04 -1.44 -0.88
CA TYR A 422 18.15 -1.07 0.22
C TYR A 422 18.59 -1.77 1.49
N ALA A 423 19.12 -1.04 2.47
CA ALA A 423 19.63 -1.62 3.71
C ALA A 423 18.79 -1.24 4.92
N GLY A 424 18.81 -2.10 5.95
CA GLY A 424 18.22 -1.83 7.24
C GLY A 424 18.81 -2.72 8.33
N SER A 425 18.58 -2.33 9.59
CA SER A 425 19.11 -3.08 10.73
C SER A 425 18.22 -3.03 11.97
N LEU A 426 18.26 -4.12 12.74
CA LEU A 426 17.68 -4.23 14.06
C LEU A 426 18.79 -4.12 15.12
N ASP A 427 18.73 -3.07 15.94
CA ASP A 427 19.56 -2.97 17.15
C ASP A 427 19.09 -4.02 18.18
N LEU A 428 19.83 -5.12 18.26
CA LEU A 428 19.45 -6.25 19.11
C LEU A 428 19.50 -5.91 20.61
N LYS A 429 20.31 -4.92 21.05
CA LYS A 429 20.31 -4.46 22.45
C LYS A 429 18.99 -3.80 22.81
N ARG A 430 18.47 -2.99 21.90
CA ARG A 430 17.18 -2.33 22.07
C ARG A 430 16.04 -3.35 21.95
N ALA A 431 16.08 -4.21 20.93
CA ALA A 431 15.09 -5.25 20.69
C ALA A 431 14.98 -6.22 21.86
N TYR A 432 16.10 -6.59 22.49
CA TYR A 432 16.12 -7.52 23.62
C TYR A 432 15.21 -7.11 24.79
N ARG A 433 15.05 -5.81 25.06
CA ARG A 433 14.13 -5.32 26.10
C ARG A 433 12.66 -5.63 25.79
N GLU A 434 12.32 -5.66 24.51
CA GLU A 434 11.00 -6.04 24.03
C GLU A 434 10.86 -7.56 24.05
N MET A 435 11.87 -8.30 23.60
CA MET A 435 11.92 -9.77 23.68
C MET A 435 11.69 -10.30 25.10
N LEU A 436 12.29 -9.67 26.11
CA LEU A 436 12.11 -10.03 27.52
C LEU A 436 10.66 -9.93 28.02
N GLN A 437 9.84 -9.05 27.43
CA GLN A 437 8.42 -8.94 27.81
C GLN A 437 7.59 -10.15 27.37
N TYR A 438 8.15 -10.92 26.45
CA TYR A 438 7.47 -11.99 25.75
C TYR A 438 8.16 -13.34 25.89
N ASP A 439 9.19 -13.42 26.74
CA ASP A 439 9.99 -14.63 26.99
C ASP A 439 10.58 -15.20 25.69
N ALA A 440 11.00 -14.31 24.78
CA ALA A 440 11.55 -14.68 23.48
C ALA A 440 13.07 -14.85 23.52
N GLU A 441 13.58 -15.85 22.81
CA GLU A 441 14.99 -16.22 22.78
C GLU A 441 15.79 -15.34 21.81
N PRO A 442 16.83 -14.60 22.26
CA PRO A 442 17.66 -13.80 21.38
C PRO A 442 18.74 -14.62 20.64
N TYR A 443 19.09 -15.80 21.16
CA TYR A 443 20.15 -16.66 20.64
C TYR A 443 19.62 -17.72 19.68
N GLY A 444 20.36 -18.00 18.61
CA GLY A 444 20.00 -18.97 17.58
C GLY A 444 19.72 -18.33 16.23
N THR A 445 18.98 -19.04 15.36
CA THR A 445 18.78 -18.65 13.97
C THR A 445 17.58 -17.72 13.78
N TRP A 446 17.85 -16.45 13.53
CA TRP A 446 16.86 -15.47 13.11
C TRP A 446 16.49 -15.66 11.64
N ARG A 447 15.21 -15.49 11.31
CA ARG A 447 14.69 -15.58 9.95
C ARG A 447 14.34 -14.20 9.43
N ILE A 448 14.75 -13.92 8.20
CA ILE A 448 14.57 -12.61 7.57
C ILE A 448 13.61 -12.75 6.39
N PHE A 449 12.57 -11.92 6.39
CA PHE A 449 11.58 -11.85 5.31
C PHE A 449 11.58 -10.46 4.71
N VAL A 450 11.78 -10.32 3.40
CA VAL A 450 11.86 -9.00 2.74
C VAL A 450 10.65 -8.73 1.87
N PHE A 451 10.26 -7.45 1.81
CA PHE A 451 9.10 -6.95 1.09
C PHE A 451 9.42 -5.60 0.43
N ALA A 452 8.88 -5.38 -0.77
CA ALA A 452 9.01 -4.11 -1.48
C ALA A 452 7.75 -3.78 -2.28
N GLN A 453 7.26 -2.56 -2.14
CA GLN A 453 6.23 -1.95 -2.97
C GLN A 453 6.87 -0.91 -3.90
N ASP A 454 6.43 -0.85 -5.15
CA ASP A 454 6.79 0.26 -6.04
C ASP A 454 6.19 1.58 -5.56
N VAL A 455 6.86 2.70 -5.84
CA VAL A 455 6.38 4.04 -5.45
C VAL A 455 6.01 4.81 -6.71
N ASN A 456 4.89 5.53 -6.67
CA ASN A 456 4.56 6.47 -7.74
C ASN A 456 5.52 7.68 -7.66
N LEU A 457 6.44 7.75 -8.63
CA LEU A 457 7.42 8.82 -8.76
C LEU A 457 7.05 9.90 -9.79
N VAL A 458 5.79 9.92 -10.25
CA VAL A 458 5.33 10.94 -11.20
C VAL A 458 5.62 12.34 -10.63
N ALA A 459 6.28 13.15 -11.45
CA ALA A 459 6.68 14.49 -11.06
C ALA A 459 5.44 15.38 -10.84
N PRO A 460 5.45 16.25 -9.81
CA PRO A 460 4.38 17.24 -9.64
C PRO A 460 4.17 18.08 -10.91
N GLY A 461 2.91 18.26 -11.32
CA GLY A 461 2.55 19.01 -12.52
C GLY A 461 2.54 18.20 -13.82
N THR A 462 2.81 16.89 -13.76
CA THR A 462 2.53 15.97 -14.87
C THR A 462 1.03 16.01 -15.20
N ALA A 463 0.69 15.96 -16.49
CA ALA A 463 -0.71 15.95 -16.91
C ALA A 463 -1.45 14.75 -16.30
N PRO A 464 -2.68 14.94 -15.78
CA PRO A 464 -3.48 13.90 -15.13
C PRO A 464 -3.53 12.56 -15.88
N GLU A 465 -3.72 12.63 -17.20
CA GLU A 465 -3.87 11.46 -18.08
C GLU A 465 -2.56 10.70 -18.26
N ILE A 466 -1.41 11.37 -18.07
CA ILE A 466 -0.08 10.76 -18.10
C ILE A 466 0.26 10.23 -16.71
N ALA A 467 -0.03 10.99 -15.67
CA ALA A 467 0.21 10.63 -14.28
C ALA A 467 -0.51 9.33 -13.91
N ALA A 468 -1.78 9.21 -14.31
CA ALA A 468 -2.63 8.08 -13.99
C ALA A 468 -2.24 6.75 -14.66
N LYS A 469 -1.30 6.76 -15.63
CA LYS A 469 -0.70 5.55 -16.21
C LYS A 469 0.36 4.93 -15.30
N THR A 470 0.78 5.65 -14.26
CA THR A 470 1.74 5.16 -13.28
C THR A 470 1.03 5.05 -11.94
N ILE A 471 1.00 3.85 -11.37
CA ILE A 471 0.37 3.60 -10.07
C ILE A 471 1.43 2.98 -9.17
N GLY A 472 1.57 3.50 -7.96
CA GLY A 472 2.44 2.92 -6.95
C GLY A 472 1.66 2.10 -5.92
N GLY A 473 2.37 1.37 -5.07
CA GLY A 473 1.79 0.63 -3.96
C GLY A 473 1.62 -0.86 -4.23
N PHE A 474 2.15 -1.38 -5.33
CA PHE A 474 2.09 -2.80 -5.63
C PHE A 474 3.35 -3.52 -5.20
N PHE A 475 3.18 -4.72 -4.63
CA PHE A 475 4.31 -5.54 -4.24
C PHE A 475 5.06 -6.05 -5.47
N VAL A 476 6.29 -5.59 -5.61
CA VAL A 476 7.26 -6.05 -6.62
C VAL A 476 8.21 -7.10 -6.06
N ALA A 477 8.32 -7.20 -4.72
CA ALA A 477 8.98 -8.30 -4.03
C ALA A 477 8.21 -8.66 -2.76
N SER A 478 8.05 -9.96 -2.49
CA SER A 478 7.35 -10.45 -1.31
C SER A 478 7.88 -11.81 -0.85
N ALA A 479 7.87 -12.04 0.46
CA ALA A 479 8.11 -13.35 1.07
C ALA A 479 6.87 -14.25 1.09
N VAL A 480 5.73 -13.73 0.65
CA VAL A 480 4.41 -14.39 0.64
C VAL A 480 4.03 -14.75 -0.79
N GLU A 481 3.59 -15.99 -0.99
CA GLU A 481 3.09 -16.49 -2.26
C GLU A 481 1.63 -16.95 -2.10
N ILE A 482 0.69 -16.37 -2.86
CA ILE A 482 -0.71 -16.84 -2.87
C ILE A 482 -0.80 -18.08 -3.75
N ASN A 483 -1.57 -19.10 -3.31
CA ASN A 483 -1.78 -20.32 -4.09
C ASN A 483 -3.28 -20.68 -4.14
N PHE A 484 -3.75 -21.08 -5.33
CA PHE A 484 -5.09 -21.59 -5.57
C PHE A 484 -5.19 -23.12 -5.44
N ASP A 485 -4.05 -23.83 -5.35
CA ASP A 485 -4.04 -25.25 -5.02
C ASP A 485 -4.35 -25.42 -3.52
N PRO A 486 -5.52 -25.99 -3.19
CA PRO A 486 -5.93 -26.18 -1.81
C PRO A 486 -5.00 -27.11 -1.02
N SER A 487 -4.23 -27.98 -1.67
CA SER A 487 -3.38 -28.99 -1.04
C SER A 487 -1.97 -28.49 -0.70
N LEU A 488 -1.57 -27.35 -1.25
CA LEU A 488 -0.24 -26.80 -1.05
C LEU A 488 -0.23 -25.81 0.12
N PRO A 489 0.80 -25.84 1.00
CA PRO A 489 0.96 -24.80 2.00
C PRO A 489 1.25 -23.48 1.28
N CYS A 490 0.73 -22.38 1.83
CA CYS A 490 1.18 -21.05 1.45
C CYS A 490 2.52 -20.81 2.17
N PRO A 491 3.65 -20.72 1.45
CA PRO A 491 4.95 -20.64 2.10
C PRO A 491 5.27 -19.18 2.43
N LEU A 492 5.40 -18.86 3.72
CA LEU A 492 6.16 -17.69 4.15
C LEU A 492 7.63 -18.12 4.11
N LYS A 493 8.33 -17.79 3.02
CA LYS A 493 9.69 -18.27 2.78
C LYS A 493 10.69 -17.23 3.24
N ALA A 494 11.49 -17.57 4.26
CA ALA A 494 12.60 -16.73 4.67
C ALA A 494 13.58 -16.60 3.50
N GLN A 495 13.89 -15.37 3.10
CA GLN A 495 14.88 -15.11 2.05
C GLN A 495 16.31 -15.11 2.58
N ALA A 496 16.50 -14.93 3.89
CA ALA A 496 17.80 -15.04 4.54
C ALA A 496 17.67 -15.46 6.01
N THR A 497 18.80 -15.82 6.62
CA THR A 497 18.91 -16.18 8.03
C THR A 497 20.19 -15.65 8.64
N ILE A 498 20.14 -15.28 9.92
CA ILE A 498 21.30 -14.82 10.69
C ILE A 498 21.39 -15.63 11.98
N THR A 499 22.56 -16.18 12.30
CA THR A 499 22.75 -16.90 13.57
C THR A 499 23.34 -15.96 14.62
N VAL A 500 22.69 -15.86 15.78
CA VAL A 500 23.20 -15.10 16.94
C VAL A 500 23.83 -16.07 17.93
N THR A 501 25.11 -15.84 18.26
CA THR A 501 25.92 -16.66 19.18
C THR A 501 26.23 -15.98 20.50
#